data_AF-A0A2P5YJG9-F1
#
_entry.id   AF-A0A2P5YJG9-F1
#
_cell.length_a   1.000
_cell.length_b   1.000
_cell.length_c   1.000
_cell.angle_alpha   90.00
_cell.angle_beta   90.00
_cell.angle_gamma   90.00
#
_symmetry.space_group_name_H-M   'P 1'
#
loop_
_entity.id
_entity.type
_entity.pdbx_description
1 polymer ?
#
loop_
_entity_poly.entity_id
_entity_poly.type
_entity_poly.pdbx_seq_one_letter_code
_entity_poly.pdbx_strand_id
1 'polypeptide(L)'
;MMGGETTEQGDCSRFKGGVLNSWAQDPATAASSFQLSVGQSGTTNKTVRVPVNFTLKAPGPGYTCGPAKIVKPSRFVTPYGRRETQAMMTWNVTCTYSQFLAQEAPSCCVSFSSFYNDTIVPCSKCACGCQNTSQPGSCVESKASHIALVANSYTPLVRCTSHLWPVRVHWHIKLNYKEYWRVKITITNFNYNMNYTEWNLVVQHPNFDNLTQSFSFNYKSITPYTAINDTAMLWGVKFYNDMLLEAGPLGNVQSELLFRKDKATFTLEEGWAFPRRIYFNGDNCVMPPPNVYPGLPNSCSHQLTSALGLLVTLLAAMALLFGHA
;
A
#
# COMPACT_ATOMS: atom_id res chain seq x y z
N MET A 1 -43.74 -2.12 -2.80
CA MET A 1 -43.15 -2.74 -1.61
C MET A 1 -42.48 -4.01 -2.12
N MET A 2 -41.14 -4.08 -2.02
CA MET A 2 -40.17 -5.06 -2.59
C MET A 2 -40.37 -6.55 -2.25
N GLY A 3 -39.30 -7.31 -2.12
CA GLY A 3 -39.24 -8.69 -1.65
C GLY A 3 -37.97 -9.18 -2.29
N GLY A 4 -37.01 -9.65 -1.51
CA GLY A 4 -35.64 -9.73 -1.99
C GLY A 4 -34.99 -11.01 -1.53
N GLU A 5 -35.30 -12.10 -2.20
CA GLU A 5 -34.22 -12.93 -2.73
C GLU A 5 -33.50 -12.06 -3.75
N THR A 6 -32.23 -11.73 -3.50
CA THR A 6 -31.44 -10.90 -4.43
C THR A 6 -30.91 -11.77 -5.55
N THR A 7 -31.78 -12.09 -6.50
CA THR A 7 -31.42 -12.30 -7.90
C THR A 7 -32.18 -11.28 -8.73
N GLU A 8 -31.87 -10.00 -8.52
CA GLU A 8 -31.92 -9.02 -9.59
C GLU A 8 -31.11 -7.79 -9.18
N GLN A 9 -30.29 -7.39 -10.13
CA GLN A 9 -29.29 -6.33 -10.05
C GLN A 9 -30.02 -5.02 -9.74
N GLY A 10 -30.00 -4.59 -8.48
CA GLY A 10 -30.43 -3.24 -8.13
C GLY A 10 -29.65 -2.25 -8.99
N ASP A 11 -30.36 -1.30 -9.59
CA ASP A 11 -29.77 -0.29 -10.45
C ASP A 11 -28.79 0.59 -9.65
N CYS A 12 -27.55 0.10 -9.58
CA CYS A 12 -26.42 0.76 -8.97
C CYS A 12 -25.84 1.84 -9.92
N SER A 13 -26.57 2.29 -10.96
CA SER A 13 -26.11 3.31 -11.91
C SER A 13 -25.77 4.66 -11.27
N ARG A 14 -26.27 4.96 -10.06
CA ARG A 14 -25.81 6.12 -9.27
C ARG A 14 -24.44 5.91 -8.65
N PHE A 15 -24.02 4.67 -8.44
CA PHE A 15 -22.67 4.30 -8.07
C PHE A 15 -21.90 3.96 -9.34
N LYS A 16 -21.52 5.00 -10.08
CA LYS A 16 -20.50 4.88 -11.12
C LYS A 16 -19.18 4.45 -10.48
N GLY A 17 -18.99 3.15 -10.22
CA GLY A 17 -17.69 2.53 -9.91
C GLY A 17 -16.83 3.25 -8.85
N GLY A 18 -17.44 3.96 -7.90
CA GLY A 18 -16.71 4.83 -6.98
C GLY A 18 -16.02 4.04 -5.89
N VAL A 19 -14.71 4.26 -5.73
CA VAL A 19 -13.94 3.77 -4.59
C VAL A 19 -14.33 4.58 -3.36
N LEU A 20 -14.61 3.92 -2.23
CA LEU A 20 -14.78 4.63 -0.96
C LEU A 20 -13.43 5.11 -0.48
N ASN A 21 -13.31 6.41 -0.24
CA ASN A 21 -12.11 6.96 0.36
C ASN A 21 -12.00 6.56 1.83
N SER A 22 -10.79 6.56 2.34
CA SER A 22 -10.65 6.51 3.80
C SER A 22 -11.18 7.80 4.42
N TRP A 23 -11.65 7.70 5.66
CA TRP A 23 -12.02 8.87 6.47
C TRP A 23 -10.86 9.87 6.62
N ALA A 24 -9.63 9.40 6.48
CA ALA A 24 -8.42 10.22 6.51
C ALA A 24 -8.26 11.09 5.25
N GLN A 25 -8.56 10.52 4.07
CA GLN A 25 -8.44 11.17 2.77
C GLN A 25 -9.57 12.18 2.52
N ASP A 26 -10.82 11.73 2.65
CA ASP A 26 -12.00 12.55 2.34
C ASP A 26 -13.23 12.04 3.12
N PRO A 27 -13.59 12.68 4.25
CA PRO A 27 -14.75 12.28 5.05
C PRO A 27 -16.08 12.32 4.28
N ALA A 28 -16.20 13.17 3.25
CA ALA A 28 -17.45 13.32 2.51
C ALA A 28 -17.73 12.11 1.59
N THR A 29 -16.68 11.42 1.14
CA THR A 29 -16.77 10.24 0.26
C THR A 29 -16.38 8.94 0.98
N ALA A 30 -16.15 8.99 2.29
CA ALA A 30 -15.82 7.84 3.12
C ALA A 30 -17.02 6.96 3.50
N ALA A 31 -18.24 7.40 3.20
CA ALA A 31 -19.45 6.65 3.45
C ALA A 31 -20.36 6.68 2.21
N SER A 32 -20.96 5.52 1.89
CA SER A 32 -22.03 5.42 0.91
C SER A 32 -23.33 5.01 1.59
N SER A 33 -24.45 5.49 1.04
CA SER A 33 -25.78 5.06 1.44
C SER A 33 -26.62 4.81 0.20
N PHE A 34 -27.41 3.75 0.24
CA PHE A 34 -28.30 3.37 -0.84
C PHE A 34 -29.64 2.91 -0.28
N GLN A 35 -30.68 2.99 -1.09
CA GLN A 35 -32.00 2.50 -0.74
C GLN A 35 -32.28 1.22 -1.53
N LEU A 36 -32.67 0.16 -0.83
CA LEU A 36 -33.13 -1.08 -1.44
C LEU A 36 -34.63 -1.24 -1.18
N SER A 37 -35.37 -1.63 -2.22
CA SER A 37 -36.76 -2.02 -2.07
C SER A 37 -36.86 -3.53 -1.84
N VAL A 38 -37.01 -3.91 -0.57
CA VAL A 38 -37.41 -5.27 -0.11
C VAL A 38 -38.88 -5.20 0.30
N GLY A 39 -39.59 -6.31 0.48
CA GLY A 39 -41.04 -6.20 0.65
C GLY A 39 -41.91 -7.45 0.64
N GLN A 40 -41.33 -8.65 0.67
CA GLN A 40 -41.79 -9.60 1.68
C GLN A 40 -41.25 -9.16 3.05
N SER A 41 -41.55 -7.92 3.45
CA SER A 41 -41.15 -7.33 4.71
C SER A 41 -42.40 -6.86 5.43
N GLY A 42 -42.43 -6.99 6.75
CA GLY A 42 -43.55 -6.52 7.54
C GLY A 42 -43.78 -5.02 7.40
N THR A 43 -45.03 -4.60 7.55
CA THR A 43 -45.47 -3.20 7.43
C THR A 43 -45.60 -2.49 8.78
N THR A 44 -45.23 -3.15 9.88
CA THR A 44 -45.32 -2.60 11.25
C THR A 44 -44.11 -3.00 12.08
N ASN A 45 -43.83 -2.28 13.16
CA ASN A 45 -42.72 -2.61 14.08
C ASN A 45 -42.81 -4.02 14.69
N LYS A 46 -43.98 -4.67 14.68
CA LYS A 46 -44.17 -6.05 15.16
C LYS A 46 -44.00 -7.10 14.06
N THR A 47 -44.25 -6.73 12.81
CA THR A 47 -44.22 -7.66 11.66
C THR A 47 -42.90 -7.58 10.90
N VAL A 48 -42.16 -6.48 10.99
CA VAL A 48 -40.82 -6.34 10.41
C VAL A 48 -39.89 -7.34 11.07
N ARG A 49 -39.23 -8.16 10.25
CA ARG A 49 -38.20 -9.10 10.69
C ARG A 49 -36.83 -8.56 10.31
N VAL A 50 -35.88 -8.69 11.22
CA VAL A 50 -34.49 -8.32 10.96
C VAL A 50 -33.89 -9.32 9.97
N PRO A 51 -33.24 -8.88 8.88
CA PRO A 51 -32.55 -9.79 7.98
C PRO A 51 -31.44 -10.55 8.70
N VAL A 52 -31.19 -11.77 8.26
CA VAL A 52 -30.11 -12.63 8.76
C VAL A 52 -29.11 -12.90 7.63
N ASN A 53 -27.88 -13.30 7.97
CA ASN A 53 -26.85 -13.70 7.02
C ASN A 53 -26.44 -12.60 6.02
N PHE A 54 -25.95 -11.46 6.54
CA PHE A 54 -25.38 -10.42 5.69
C PHE A 54 -24.08 -10.90 5.04
N THR A 55 -23.98 -10.80 3.72
CA THR A 55 -22.76 -11.12 2.96
C THR A 55 -22.39 -9.95 2.05
N LEU A 56 -21.17 -9.44 2.17
CA LEU A 56 -20.62 -8.43 1.27
C LEU A 56 -19.64 -9.13 0.32
N LYS A 57 -19.98 -9.16 -0.97
CA LYS A 57 -19.19 -9.85 -2.02
C LYS A 57 -18.26 -8.92 -2.81
N ALA A 58 -18.33 -7.61 -2.61
CA ALA A 58 -17.56 -6.62 -3.35
C ALA A 58 -16.60 -5.86 -2.40
N PRO A 59 -15.34 -5.60 -2.80
CA PRO A 59 -14.68 -5.96 -4.06
C PRO A 59 -14.21 -7.44 -4.13
N GLY A 60 -14.40 -8.24 -3.08
CA GLY A 60 -14.10 -9.68 -3.05
C GLY A 60 -14.69 -10.36 -1.81
N PRO A 61 -14.43 -11.66 -1.57
CA PRO A 61 -14.99 -12.44 -0.45
C PRO A 61 -14.40 -12.10 0.94
N GLY A 62 -13.70 -10.97 1.07
CA GLY A 62 -12.94 -10.61 2.27
C GLY A 62 -13.77 -10.20 3.49
N TYR A 63 -15.04 -9.85 3.32
CA TYR A 63 -15.87 -9.33 4.41
C TYR A 63 -16.70 -10.43 5.07
N THR A 64 -16.52 -10.59 6.38
CA THR A 64 -17.40 -11.41 7.22
C THR A 64 -18.26 -10.50 8.08
N CYS A 65 -19.59 -10.60 7.98
CA CYS A 65 -20.51 -9.79 8.74
C CYS A 65 -21.07 -10.54 9.96
N GLY A 66 -21.15 -9.85 11.08
CA GLY A 66 -21.81 -10.36 12.28
C GLY A 66 -23.34 -10.28 12.22
N PRO A 67 -24.04 -10.75 13.27
CA PRO A 67 -25.50 -10.63 13.36
C PRO A 67 -25.94 -9.17 13.49
N ALA A 68 -27.11 -8.85 12.92
CA ALA A 68 -27.71 -7.53 13.05
C ALA A 68 -28.16 -7.24 14.48
N LYS A 69 -27.77 -6.08 15.00
CA LYS A 69 -28.18 -5.58 16.31
C LYS A 69 -29.21 -4.48 16.15
N ILE A 70 -30.36 -4.63 16.80
CA ILE A 70 -31.43 -3.63 16.77
C ILE A 70 -30.95 -2.39 17.51
N VAL A 71 -31.09 -1.23 16.89
CA VAL A 71 -30.72 0.07 17.46
C VAL A 71 -31.92 1.02 17.44
N LYS A 72 -31.75 2.20 18.05
CA LYS A 72 -32.78 3.25 18.03
C LYS A 72 -33.20 3.56 16.59
N PRO A 73 -34.51 3.64 16.28
CA PRO A 73 -34.93 3.86 14.91
C PRO A 73 -34.48 5.21 14.37
N SER A 74 -33.82 5.19 13.20
CA SER A 74 -33.33 6.37 12.50
C SER A 74 -34.47 7.32 12.12
N ARG A 75 -34.14 8.62 12.07
CA ARG A 75 -35.07 9.65 11.61
C ARG A 75 -34.52 10.29 10.36
N PHE A 76 -35.37 10.47 9.37
CA PHE A 76 -35.04 11.10 8.10
C PHE A 76 -35.82 12.41 8.00
N VAL A 77 -35.10 13.51 7.88
CA VAL A 77 -35.73 14.81 7.62
C VAL A 77 -36.09 14.85 6.14
N THR A 78 -37.34 15.18 5.82
CA THR A 78 -37.78 15.38 4.44
C THR A 78 -36.97 16.51 3.77
N PRO A 79 -36.78 16.49 2.43
CA PRO A 79 -35.98 17.49 1.73
C PRO A 79 -36.41 18.95 1.98
N TYR A 80 -37.69 19.17 2.30
CA TYR A 80 -38.27 20.49 2.60
C TYR A 80 -38.13 20.91 4.09
N GLY A 81 -37.44 20.12 4.91
CA GLY A 81 -37.10 20.44 6.31
C GLY A 81 -38.26 20.43 7.32
N ARG A 82 -39.51 20.27 6.87
CA ARG A 82 -40.70 20.45 7.74
C ARG A 82 -41.24 19.18 8.39
N ARG A 83 -40.86 18.00 7.91
CA ARG A 83 -41.34 16.71 8.43
C ARG A 83 -40.18 15.76 8.67
N GLU A 84 -40.19 15.10 9.82
CA GLU A 84 -39.32 13.96 10.10
C GLU A 84 -40.12 12.67 9.90
N THR A 85 -39.59 11.73 9.13
CA THR A 85 -40.11 10.36 9.07
C THR A 85 -39.19 9.45 9.88
N GLN A 86 -39.78 8.62 10.73
CA GLN A 86 -39.02 7.67 11.54
C GLN A 86 -39.05 6.30 10.86
N ALA A 87 -37.91 5.62 10.84
CA ALA A 87 -37.84 4.22 10.45
C ALA A 87 -38.69 3.38 11.42
N MET A 88 -39.37 2.36 10.90
CA MET A 88 -40.06 1.37 11.75
C MET A 88 -39.05 0.62 12.64
N MET A 89 -37.89 0.32 12.08
CA MET A 89 -36.83 -0.40 12.74
C MET A 89 -35.48 0.01 12.14
N THR A 90 -34.43 -0.03 12.94
CA THR A 90 -33.06 0.20 12.47
C THR A 90 -32.16 -0.85 13.10
N TRP A 91 -31.22 -1.35 12.32
CA TRP A 91 -30.25 -2.32 12.76
C TRP A 91 -28.85 -1.89 12.36
N ASN A 92 -27.87 -2.25 13.18
CA ASN A 92 -26.45 -2.09 12.92
C ASN A 92 -25.84 -3.48 12.64
N VAL A 93 -25.06 -3.57 11.56
CA VAL A 93 -24.31 -4.76 11.18
C VAL A 93 -22.85 -4.36 11.07
N THR A 94 -21.99 -5.06 11.81
CA THR A 94 -20.54 -4.87 11.72
C THR A 94 -19.97 -5.94 10.81
N CYS A 95 -19.30 -5.51 9.74
CA CYS A 95 -18.56 -6.39 8.83
C CYS A 95 -17.07 -6.15 8.99
N THR A 96 -16.32 -7.22 9.21
CA THR A 96 -14.86 -7.19 9.37
C THR A 96 -14.19 -7.73 8.11
N TYR A 97 -13.20 -6.99 7.61
CA TYR A 97 -12.39 -7.41 6.48
C TYR A 97 -11.27 -8.36 6.95
N SER A 98 -11.13 -9.50 6.28
CA SER A 98 -10.04 -10.45 6.48
C SER A 98 -9.23 -10.54 5.19
N GLN A 99 -7.96 -10.13 5.26
CA GLN A 99 -7.03 -10.22 4.14
C GLN A 99 -6.84 -11.67 3.67
N PHE A 100 -6.83 -12.63 4.60
CA PHE A 100 -6.70 -14.06 4.29
C PHE A 100 -7.88 -14.63 3.50
N LEU A 101 -9.09 -14.08 3.71
CA LEU A 101 -10.28 -14.49 2.95
C LEU A 101 -10.40 -13.73 1.64
N ALA A 102 -9.93 -12.48 1.61
CA ALA A 102 -10.03 -11.60 0.44
C ALA A 102 -9.08 -12.00 -0.68
N GLN A 103 -7.89 -12.48 -0.33
CA GLN A 103 -6.80 -12.75 -1.26
C GLN A 103 -6.10 -14.06 -0.94
N GLU A 104 -6.15 -14.99 -1.90
CA GLU A 104 -5.34 -16.22 -1.86
C GLU A 104 -3.85 -15.93 -2.04
N ALA A 105 -3.52 -14.85 -2.77
CA ALA A 105 -2.16 -14.38 -2.99
C ALA A 105 -2.04 -12.85 -2.74
N PRO A 106 -0.96 -12.40 -2.09
CA PRO A 106 -0.71 -10.98 -1.86
C PRO A 106 -0.61 -10.17 -3.17
N SER A 107 -1.07 -8.92 -3.14
CA SER A 107 -1.16 -8.04 -4.32
C SER A 107 0.07 -7.14 -4.55
N CYS A 108 0.92 -6.96 -3.53
CA CYS A 108 2.06 -6.05 -3.57
C CYS A 108 3.32 -6.58 -2.88
N CYS A 109 4.47 -6.12 -3.35
CA CYS A 109 5.79 -6.41 -2.78
C CYS A 109 6.57 -5.16 -2.44
N VAL A 110 7.53 -5.30 -1.53
CA VAL A 110 8.43 -4.22 -1.11
C VAL A 110 9.86 -4.50 -1.54
N SER A 111 10.58 -3.45 -1.92
CA SER A 111 12.01 -3.50 -2.26
C SER A 111 12.75 -2.35 -1.59
N PHE A 112 14.02 -2.58 -1.24
CA PHE A 112 14.83 -1.65 -0.47
C PHE A 112 16.11 -1.25 -1.17
N SER A 113 16.53 -0.02 -0.96
CA SER A 113 17.85 0.47 -1.33
C SER A 113 18.28 1.61 -0.42
N SER A 114 19.57 1.93 -0.44
CA SER A 114 20.15 2.99 0.39
C SER A 114 21.32 3.64 -0.30
N PHE A 115 21.61 4.91 0.02
CA PHE A 115 22.76 5.63 -0.53
C PHE A 115 24.14 5.04 -0.15
N TYR A 116 24.22 4.20 0.89
CA TYR A 116 25.45 3.60 1.40
C TYR A 116 25.66 2.15 0.96
N ASN A 117 24.77 1.60 0.13
CA ASN A 117 24.86 0.23 -0.35
C ASN A 117 24.41 0.19 -1.82
N ASP A 118 25.29 -0.26 -2.70
CA ASP A 118 25.04 -0.28 -4.15
C ASP A 118 24.07 -1.40 -4.57
N THR A 119 23.76 -2.33 -3.67
CA THR A 119 22.84 -3.42 -3.94
C THR A 119 21.40 -3.03 -3.62
N ILE A 120 20.49 -3.32 -4.55
CA ILE A 120 19.05 -3.18 -4.34
C ILE A 120 18.52 -4.53 -3.86
N VAL A 121 17.85 -4.53 -2.71
CA VAL A 121 17.13 -5.70 -2.21
C VAL A 121 15.84 -5.81 -3.01
N PRO A 122 15.72 -6.83 -3.89
CA PRO A 122 14.57 -6.96 -4.75
C PRO A 122 13.37 -7.48 -3.95
N CYS A 123 12.18 -7.39 -4.55
CA CYS A 123 11.04 -8.15 -4.07
C CYS A 123 11.36 -9.65 -4.04
N SER A 124 10.79 -10.37 -3.07
CA SER A 124 10.85 -11.83 -3.06
C SER A 124 10.26 -12.38 -4.36
N LYS A 125 10.94 -13.36 -4.97
CA LYS A 125 10.45 -14.00 -6.19
C LYS A 125 9.27 -14.90 -5.83
N CYS A 126 8.21 -14.88 -6.63
CA CYS A 126 7.18 -15.93 -6.64
C CYS A 126 6.39 -16.17 -5.34
N ALA A 127 6.22 -15.18 -4.45
CA ALA A 127 5.37 -15.39 -3.26
C ALA A 127 3.86 -15.35 -3.56
N CYS A 128 3.47 -15.03 -4.80
CA CYS A 128 2.10 -15.11 -5.32
C CYS A 128 1.73 -16.46 -5.96
N GLY A 129 2.56 -17.51 -5.79
CA GLY A 129 2.25 -18.86 -6.28
C GLY A 129 2.65 -19.08 -7.74
N CYS A 130 3.95 -18.99 -8.05
CA CYS A 130 4.44 -19.38 -9.37
C CYS A 130 4.13 -20.86 -9.64
N GLN A 131 3.14 -21.12 -10.48
CA GLN A 131 3.07 -22.39 -11.20
C GLN A 131 4.22 -22.45 -12.21
N ASN A 132 4.79 -23.65 -12.38
CA ASN A 132 5.88 -23.89 -13.32
C ASN A 132 5.54 -23.26 -14.68
N THR A 133 6.52 -22.54 -15.23
CA THR A 133 6.55 -21.64 -16.39
C THR A 133 6.16 -22.24 -17.75
N SER A 134 5.21 -23.16 -17.79
CA SER A 134 4.78 -23.88 -19.01
C SER A 134 3.37 -23.52 -19.49
N GLN A 135 2.66 -22.59 -18.83
CA GLN A 135 1.38 -22.09 -19.34
C GLN A 135 1.59 -20.78 -20.15
N PRO A 136 1.18 -20.74 -21.43
CA PRO A 136 1.15 -19.50 -22.19
C PRO A 136 0.21 -18.50 -21.51
N GLY A 137 0.71 -17.33 -21.10
CA GLY A 137 -0.11 -16.25 -20.52
C GLY A 137 0.19 -15.82 -19.08
N SER A 138 1.23 -16.34 -18.41
CA SER A 138 1.51 -15.97 -17.00
C SER A 138 1.95 -14.50 -16.79
N CYS A 139 2.48 -13.86 -17.82
CA CYS A 139 2.82 -12.44 -17.82
C CYS A 139 2.89 -11.89 -19.25
N VAL A 140 2.75 -10.57 -19.40
CA VAL A 140 2.82 -9.88 -20.70
C VAL A 140 4.18 -9.21 -20.87
N GLU A 141 4.80 -9.48 -22.01
CA GLU A 141 6.08 -8.88 -22.37
C GLU A 141 5.85 -7.51 -23.03
N SER A 142 6.64 -6.52 -22.64
CA SER A 142 6.44 -5.09 -22.96
C SER A 142 6.37 -4.73 -24.46
N LYS A 143 6.64 -5.68 -25.37
CA LYS A 143 6.69 -5.49 -26.83
C LYS A 143 5.53 -6.17 -27.59
N ALA A 144 4.63 -6.87 -26.91
CA ALA A 144 3.48 -7.50 -27.56
C ALA A 144 2.41 -6.45 -27.88
N SER A 145 2.39 -5.96 -29.13
CA SER A 145 1.47 -4.94 -29.66
C SER A 145 0.02 -5.41 -29.86
N HIS A 146 -0.38 -6.54 -29.28
CA HIS A 146 -1.71 -7.13 -29.46
C HIS A 146 -2.25 -7.69 -28.15
N ILE A 147 -2.74 -6.81 -27.27
CA ILE A 147 -3.57 -7.25 -26.16
C ILE A 147 -5.01 -7.32 -26.69
N ALA A 148 -5.46 -8.54 -27.00
CA ALA A 148 -6.89 -8.79 -27.08
C ALA A 148 -7.45 -8.55 -25.67
N LEU A 149 -8.26 -7.50 -25.50
CA LEU A 149 -9.03 -7.29 -24.27
C LEU A 149 -9.94 -8.50 -24.07
N VAL A 150 -9.51 -9.46 -23.26
CA VAL A 150 -10.44 -10.41 -22.65
C VAL A 150 -11.17 -9.61 -21.58
N ALA A 151 -12.34 -9.11 -21.98
CA ALA A 151 -13.27 -8.42 -21.10
C ALA A 151 -13.66 -9.33 -19.94
N ASN A 152 -13.64 -8.76 -18.73
CA ASN A 152 -14.23 -9.28 -17.49
C ASN A 152 -13.51 -10.43 -16.77
N SER A 153 -12.28 -10.18 -16.31
CA SER A 153 -11.76 -10.89 -15.15
C SER A 153 -10.99 -9.93 -14.22
N TYR A 154 -11.24 -10.01 -12.91
CA TYR A 154 -10.50 -9.27 -11.86
C TYR A 154 -9.08 -9.83 -11.64
N THR A 155 -8.63 -10.77 -12.48
CA THR A 155 -7.30 -11.37 -12.38
C THR A 155 -6.25 -10.39 -12.90
N PRO A 156 -5.18 -10.13 -12.14
CA PRO A 156 -4.15 -9.17 -12.54
C PRO A 156 -3.36 -9.70 -13.74
N LEU A 157 -3.27 -8.89 -14.80
CA LEU A 157 -2.42 -9.17 -15.96
C LEU A 157 -1.09 -8.45 -15.77
N VAL A 158 -0.06 -9.16 -15.32
CA VAL A 158 1.20 -8.52 -14.89
C VAL A 158 2.24 -8.46 -16.01
N ARG A 159 3.03 -7.38 -16.02
CA ARG A 159 4.24 -7.28 -16.83
C ARG A 159 5.27 -8.32 -16.39
N CYS A 160 5.90 -8.99 -17.36
CA CYS A 160 7.00 -9.90 -17.10
C CYS A 160 8.16 -9.15 -16.42
N THR A 161 8.41 -9.49 -15.15
CA THR A 161 9.50 -8.99 -14.32
C THR A 161 10.09 -10.19 -13.57
N SER A 162 11.25 -10.03 -12.95
CA SER A 162 11.88 -11.09 -12.15
C SER A 162 11.05 -11.54 -10.95
N HIS A 163 10.06 -10.75 -10.54
CA HIS A 163 9.30 -10.94 -9.31
C HIS A 163 7.79 -11.15 -9.54
N LEU A 164 7.25 -10.81 -10.72
CA LEU A 164 5.86 -11.09 -11.15
C LEU A 164 4.76 -10.54 -10.21
N TRP A 165 5.04 -9.41 -9.55
CA TRP A 165 4.10 -8.76 -8.62
C TRP A 165 3.30 -7.66 -9.34
N PRO A 166 1.98 -7.55 -9.11
CA PRO A 166 1.16 -6.48 -9.68
C PRO A 166 1.59 -5.09 -9.25
N VAL A 167 1.96 -4.90 -7.98
CA VAL A 167 2.40 -3.60 -7.44
C VAL A 167 3.72 -3.77 -6.69
N ARG A 168 4.63 -2.80 -6.87
CA ARG A 168 5.88 -2.71 -6.11
C ARG A 168 5.98 -1.38 -5.41
N VAL A 169 6.23 -1.41 -4.11
CA VAL A 169 6.63 -0.26 -3.32
C VAL A 169 8.14 -0.31 -3.11
N HIS A 170 8.85 0.69 -3.61
CA HIS A 170 10.29 0.82 -3.44
C HIS A 170 10.58 1.89 -2.41
N TRP A 171 11.33 1.53 -1.37
CA TRP A 171 11.76 2.44 -0.31
C TRP A 171 13.27 2.63 -0.37
N HIS A 172 13.67 3.87 -0.66
CA HIS A 172 15.06 4.25 -0.87
C HIS A 172 15.50 5.28 0.17
N ILE A 173 16.55 4.97 0.93
CA ILE A 173 17.20 5.95 1.80
C ILE A 173 18.10 6.83 0.92
N LYS A 174 17.66 8.06 0.66
CA LYS A 174 18.30 8.96 -0.32
C LYS A 174 19.50 9.69 0.26
N LEU A 175 19.33 10.33 1.41
CA LEU A 175 20.36 11.18 2.03
C LEU A 175 20.25 11.18 3.55
N ASN A 176 21.39 11.37 4.21
CA ASN A 176 21.53 11.44 5.66
C ASN A 176 22.29 12.71 6.07
N TYR A 177 21.59 13.73 6.55
CA TYR A 177 22.17 14.99 7.03
C TYR A 177 22.48 14.92 8.53
N LYS A 178 23.02 16.00 9.11
CA LYS A 178 23.28 16.06 10.56
C LYS A 178 22.01 15.88 11.41
N GLU A 179 20.95 16.62 11.08
CA GLU A 179 19.70 16.64 11.87
C GLU A 179 18.52 15.96 11.19
N TYR A 180 18.61 15.70 9.88
CA TYR A 180 17.52 15.17 9.08
C TYR A 180 17.99 13.99 8.24
N TRP A 181 17.05 13.17 7.80
CA TRP A 181 17.29 12.16 6.80
C TRP A 181 16.12 12.12 5.83
N ARG A 182 16.41 11.74 4.58
CA ARG A 182 15.49 11.80 3.47
C ARG A 182 15.28 10.43 2.87
N VAL A 183 14.01 10.05 2.75
CA VAL A 183 13.57 8.82 2.10
C VAL A 183 12.86 9.17 0.81
N LYS A 184 13.04 8.35 -0.22
CA LYS A 184 12.24 8.37 -1.44
C LYS A 184 11.40 7.12 -1.51
N ILE A 185 10.10 7.30 -1.74
CA ILE A 185 9.14 6.23 -1.96
C ILE A 185 8.74 6.25 -3.43
N THR A 186 8.78 5.09 -4.08
CA THR A 186 8.30 4.92 -5.45
C THR A 186 7.31 3.77 -5.49
N ILE A 187 6.06 4.03 -5.87
CA ILE A 187 5.04 2.99 -6.10
C ILE A 187 4.98 2.75 -7.60
N THR A 188 5.13 1.51 -8.04
CA THR A 188 5.07 1.10 -9.44
C THR A 188 3.94 0.09 -9.63
N ASN A 189 3.07 0.36 -10.61
CA ASN A 189 2.06 -0.57 -11.07
C ASN A 189 2.59 -1.35 -12.28
N PHE A 190 2.56 -2.66 -12.16
CA PHE A 190 2.91 -3.62 -13.22
C PHE A 190 1.68 -4.35 -13.77
N ASN A 191 0.47 -4.03 -13.31
CA ASN A 191 -0.77 -4.59 -13.81
C ASN A 191 -1.26 -3.81 -15.04
N TYR A 192 -1.56 -4.52 -16.13
CA TYR A 192 -2.16 -3.99 -17.36
C TYR A 192 -3.69 -3.93 -17.32
N ASN A 193 -4.32 -4.65 -16.39
CA ASN A 193 -5.78 -4.72 -16.31
C ASN A 193 -6.37 -3.78 -15.24
N MET A 194 -5.52 -3.06 -14.49
CA MET A 194 -5.97 -2.32 -13.32
C MET A 194 -5.25 -0.99 -13.16
N ASN A 195 -6.06 0.06 -13.06
CA ASN A 195 -5.66 1.39 -12.62
C ASN A 195 -6.06 1.59 -11.16
N TYR A 196 -5.23 2.26 -10.38
CA TYR A 196 -5.54 2.59 -8.99
C TYR A 196 -5.81 4.09 -8.87
N THR A 197 -7.09 4.44 -8.75
CA THR A 197 -7.56 5.80 -8.45
C THR A 197 -7.65 5.99 -6.94
N GLU A 198 -7.33 7.19 -6.45
CA GLU A 198 -7.38 7.55 -5.02
C GLU A 198 -6.62 6.56 -4.12
N TRP A 199 -5.53 6.02 -4.67
CA TRP A 199 -4.71 5.02 -4.00
C TRP A 199 -4.19 5.55 -2.65
N ASN A 200 -3.97 4.64 -1.72
CA ASN A 200 -3.37 4.94 -0.44
C ASN A 200 -2.27 3.95 -0.07
N LEU A 201 -1.31 4.45 0.70
CA LEU A 201 -0.18 3.71 1.22
C LEU A 201 -0.14 3.95 2.74
N VAL A 202 -0.20 2.89 3.52
CA VAL A 202 -0.01 2.96 4.96
C VAL A 202 1.35 2.38 5.30
N VAL A 203 2.18 3.14 6.01
CA VAL A 203 3.53 2.74 6.38
C VAL A 203 3.66 2.79 7.90
N GLN A 204 4.19 1.72 8.48
CA GLN A 204 4.54 1.65 9.88
C GLN A 204 6.07 1.76 10.04
N HIS A 205 6.52 2.81 10.72
CA HIS A 205 7.92 3.05 11.05
C HIS A 205 8.03 3.92 12.32
N PRO A 206 8.90 3.57 13.29
CA PRO A 206 9.01 4.30 14.57
C PRO A 206 9.22 5.82 14.44
N ASN A 207 9.90 6.27 13.39
CA ASN A 207 10.22 7.68 13.19
C ASN A 207 9.12 8.52 12.50
N PHE A 208 7.92 7.98 12.25
CA PHE A 208 6.81 8.78 11.70
C PHE A 208 6.29 9.85 12.66
N ASP A 209 6.52 9.69 13.97
CA ASP A 209 6.31 10.76 14.96
C ASP A 209 7.12 12.02 14.64
N ASN A 210 8.27 11.88 13.96
CA ASN A 210 9.19 12.97 13.62
C ASN A 210 9.21 13.30 12.12
N LEU A 211 8.10 13.06 11.40
CA LEU A 211 7.99 13.47 10.00
C LEU A 211 7.89 15.00 9.90
N THR A 212 8.88 15.63 9.27
CA THR A 212 8.91 17.09 9.08
C THR A 212 8.11 17.50 7.85
N GLN A 213 8.26 16.78 6.74
CA GLN A 213 7.65 17.16 5.47
C GLN A 213 7.44 15.94 4.57
N SER A 214 6.27 15.87 3.92
CA SER A 214 6.03 15.00 2.77
C SER A 214 6.04 15.83 1.48
N PHE A 215 6.73 15.33 0.46
CA PHE A 215 6.78 15.93 -0.87
C PHE A 215 5.91 15.11 -1.82
N SER A 216 5.10 15.77 -2.63
CA SER A 216 4.27 15.16 -3.68
C SER A 216 3.15 14.21 -3.23
N PHE A 217 3.11 13.76 -1.97
CA PHE A 217 1.99 13.01 -1.38
C PHE A 217 1.38 13.78 -0.22
N ASN A 218 0.06 13.64 -0.08
CA ASN A 218 -0.65 14.01 1.14
C ASN A 218 -0.30 13.02 2.26
N TYR A 219 -0.37 13.49 3.50
CA TYR A 219 0.01 12.72 4.68
C TYR A 219 -0.99 12.93 5.82
N LYS A 220 -1.27 11.86 6.55
CA LYS A 220 -1.95 11.90 7.84
C LYS A 220 -1.42 10.80 8.74
N SER A 221 -1.00 11.17 9.95
CA SER A 221 -0.70 10.18 10.99
C SER A 221 -1.98 9.42 11.37
N ILE A 222 -1.87 8.10 11.50
CA ILE A 222 -2.93 7.25 12.04
C ILE A 222 -2.46 6.72 13.39
N THR A 223 -3.31 6.85 14.40
CA THR A 223 -3.08 6.32 15.74
C THR A 223 -4.04 5.18 16.01
N PRO A 224 -3.74 3.96 15.51
CA PRO A 224 -4.63 2.81 15.72
C PRO A 224 -4.73 2.46 17.21
N TYR A 225 -3.67 2.73 17.96
CA TYR A 225 -3.62 2.65 19.41
C TYR A 225 -3.34 4.06 19.94
N THR A 226 -4.08 4.50 20.94
CA THR A 226 -4.07 5.88 21.48
C THR A 226 -2.71 6.36 22.02
N ALA A 227 -1.67 5.52 22.01
CA ALA A 227 -0.36 5.79 22.57
C ALA A 227 0.80 5.77 21.57
N ILE A 228 0.62 5.29 20.33
CA ILE A 228 1.71 5.09 19.37
C ILE A 228 1.33 5.70 18.02
N ASN A 229 2.10 6.70 17.54
CA ASN A 229 1.92 7.33 16.22
C ASN A 229 3.05 6.95 15.25
N ASP A 230 3.44 5.67 15.28
CA ASP A 230 4.43 5.06 14.38
C ASP A 230 3.87 4.76 12.97
N THR A 231 2.61 5.11 12.72
CA THR A 231 1.89 4.72 11.51
C THR A 231 1.39 5.95 10.76
N ALA A 232 1.61 5.95 9.46
CA ALA A 232 1.33 7.05 8.56
C ALA A 232 0.52 6.59 7.36
N MET A 233 -0.49 7.36 6.99
CA MET A 233 -1.19 7.21 5.73
C MET A 233 -0.71 8.26 4.74
N LEU A 234 -0.40 7.82 3.53
CA LEU A 234 0.02 8.63 2.40
C LEU A 234 -0.94 8.37 1.24
N TRP A 235 -1.27 9.41 0.48
CA TRP A 235 -2.09 9.28 -0.72
C TRP A 235 -1.75 10.36 -1.75
N GLY A 236 -2.21 10.15 -2.98
CA GLY A 236 -2.00 11.10 -4.07
C GLY A 236 -2.69 12.45 -3.85
N VAL A 237 -2.12 13.48 -4.46
CA VAL A 237 -2.71 14.81 -4.59
C VAL A 237 -3.66 14.80 -5.78
N LYS A 238 -4.90 15.27 -5.56
CA LYS A 238 -5.94 15.32 -6.59
C LYS A 238 -5.43 16.05 -7.84
N PHE A 239 -5.70 15.50 -9.02
CA PHE A 239 -5.26 16.02 -10.32
C PHE A 239 -3.74 16.06 -10.58
N TYR A 240 -2.93 15.43 -9.73
CA TYR A 240 -1.49 15.37 -9.91
C TYR A 240 -0.98 13.92 -9.97
N ASN A 241 -1.21 13.17 -8.90
CA ASN A 241 -0.76 11.77 -8.79
C ASN A 241 -1.75 10.92 -7.98
N ASP A 242 -3.02 11.33 -7.94
CA ASP A 242 -4.15 10.59 -7.40
C ASP A 242 -4.54 9.36 -8.24
N MET A 243 -4.01 9.25 -9.46
CA MET A 243 -4.18 8.09 -10.33
C MET A 243 -2.83 7.42 -10.60
N LEU A 244 -2.73 6.15 -10.22
CA LEU A 244 -1.63 5.27 -10.59
C LEU A 244 -2.10 4.38 -11.75
N LEU A 245 -1.69 4.76 -12.96
CA LEU A 245 -2.05 4.08 -14.20
C LEU A 245 -1.42 2.70 -14.30
N GLU A 246 -1.92 1.92 -15.26
CA GLU A 246 -1.41 0.63 -15.67
C GLU A 246 0.09 0.62 -16.03
N ALA A 247 0.63 -0.57 -16.22
CA ALA A 247 2.05 -0.76 -16.50
C ALA A 247 2.52 0.00 -17.74
N GLY A 248 3.38 1.00 -17.54
CA GLY A 248 3.86 1.87 -18.61
C GLY A 248 4.70 3.03 -18.08
N PRO A 249 5.01 4.04 -18.92
CA PRO A 249 5.77 5.22 -18.53
C PRO A 249 5.13 5.99 -17.36
N LEU A 250 3.80 6.01 -17.30
CA LEU A 250 3.00 6.66 -16.25
C LEU A 250 2.56 5.71 -15.14
N GLY A 251 3.01 4.45 -15.16
CA GLY A 251 2.68 3.42 -14.16
C GLY A 251 3.49 3.54 -12.87
N ASN A 252 3.96 4.74 -12.52
CA ASN A 252 4.63 4.97 -11.25
C ASN A 252 4.33 6.34 -10.66
N VAL A 253 4.35 6.41 -9.33
CA VAL A 253 4.26 7.65 -8.54
C VAL A 253 5.39 7.68 -7.54
N GLN A 254 5.91 8.88 -7.25
CA GLN A 254 7.07 9.07 -6.39
C GLN A 254 6.81 10.17 -5.38
N SER A 255 7.40 10.00 -4.19
CA SER A 255 7.38 10.98 -3.11
C SER A 255 8.70 10.95 -2.37
N GLU A 256 9.00 12.06 -1.71
CA GLU A 256 10.09 12.14 -0.76
C GLU A 256 9.53 12.48 0.63
N LEU A 257 10.10 11.87 1.66
CA LEU A 257 9.80 12.15 3.05
C LEU A 257 11.06 12.69 3.71
N LEU A 258 10.91 13.80 4.44
CA LEU A 258 11.96 14.37 5.26
C LEU A 258 11.62 14.15 6.72
N PHE A 259 12.50 13.43 7.40
CA PHE A 259 12.35 13.11 8.80
C PHE A 259 13.40 13.85 9.62
N ARG A 260 13.00 14.36 10.77
CA ARG A 260 13.94 14.81 11.79
C ARG A 260 14.53 13.59 12.50
N LYS A 261 15.81 13.66 12.83
CA LYS A 261 16.48 12.63 13.63
C LYS A 261 16.19 12.88 15.11
N ASP A 262 15.73 11.83 15.77
CA ASP A 262 15.82 11.75 17.22
C ASP A 262 17.16 11.13 17.61
N LYS A 263 17.91 11.84 18.46
CA LYS A 263 19.23 11.39 18.93
C LYS A 263 19.13 10.11 19.77
N ALA A 264 17.99 9.84 20.39
CA ALA A 264 17.81 8.66 21.23
C ALA A 264 17.54 7.38 20.42
N THR A 265 16.87 7.48 19.27
CA THR A 265 16.36 6.31 18.55
C THR A 265 16.92 6.14 17.14
N PHE A 266 17.45 7.20 16.52
CA PHE A 266 17.91 7.13 15.14
C PHE A 266 19.18 6.29 15.01
N THR A 267 19.12 5.23 14.20
CA THR A 267 20.28 4.44 13.78
C THR A 267 20.11 3.97 12.34
N LEU A 268 21.22 3.74 11.63
CA LEU A 268 21.21 3.07 10.33
C LEU A 268 21.57 1.58 10.45
N GLU A 269 21.86 1.13 11.66
CA GLU A 269 22.21 -0.25 11.95
C GLU A 269 20.97 -1.16 11.95
N GLU A 270 21.21 -2.45 11.70
CA GLU A 270 20.20 -3.53 11.79
C GLU A 270 18.90 -3.26 11.01
N GLY A 271 18.97 -2.43 9.98
CA GLY A 271 17.82 -2.15 9.14
C GLY A 271 16.76 -1.24 9.77
N TRP A 272 17.08 -0.52 10.84
CA TRP A 272 16.13 0.37 11.54
C TRP A 272 15.45 1.39 10.63
N ALA A 273 16.18 1.93 9.64
CA ALA A 273 15.70 2.96 8.72
C ALA A 273 14.69 2.46 7.66
N PHE A 274 14.37 1.17 7.68
CA PHE A 274 13.39 0.55 6.80
C PHE A 274 12.07 0.31 7.55
N PRO A 275 10.92 0.44 6.87
CA PRO A 275 9.62 0.29 7.50
C PRO A 275 9.41 -1.13 8.03
N ARG A 276 8.59 -1.24 9.08
CA ARG A 276 8.22 -2.54 9.68
C ARG A 276 7.11 -3.22 8.89
N ARG A 277 6.15 -2.43 8.39
CA ARG A 277 5.02 -2.89 7.57
C ARG A 277 4.62 -1.83 6.56
N ILE A 278 4.13 -2.30 5.41
CA ILE A 278 3.56 -1.46 4.36
C ILE A 278 2.25 -2.09 3.91
N TYR A 279 1.19 -1.28 3.83
CA TYR A 279 -0.07 -1.65 3.21
C TYR A 279 -0.32 -0.77 2.00
N PHE A 280 -0.76 -1.36 0.90
CA PHE A 280 -1.20 -0.64 -0.29
C PHE A 280 -2.68 -0.92 -0.53
N ASN A 281 -3.51 0.13 -0.55
CA ASN A 281 -4.98 0.02 -0.65
C ASN A 281 -5.62 -0.97 0.35
N GLY A 282 -5.00 -1.13 1.53
CA GLY A 282 -5.46 -2.03 2.58
C GLY A 282 -4.88 -3.46 2.53
N ASP A 283 -4.16 -3.83 1.47
CA ASP A 283 -3.48 -5.13 1.38
C ASP A 283 -2.07 -5.06 1.97
N ASN A 284 -1.69 -6.08 2.74
CA ASN A 284 -0.37 -6.16 3.35
C ASN A 284 0.69 -6.56 2.31
N CYS A 285 1.67 -5.70 2.06
CA CYS A 285 2.72 -5.98 1.10
C CYS A 285 3.78 -6.91 1.68
N VAL A 286 4.29 -7.82 0.85
CA VAL A 286 5.34 -8.75 1.26
C VAL A 286 6.67 -8.00 1.41
N MET A 287 7.18 -7.99 2.64
CA MET A 287 8.46 -7.40 3.01
C MET A 287 9.60 -8.40 2.76
N PRO A 288 10.78 -7.94 2.28
CA PRO A 288 12.00 -8.74 2.32
C PRO A 288 12.32 -9.18 3.76
N PRO A 289 13.03 -10.30 3.96
CA PRO A 289 13.45 -10.70 5.30
C PRO A 289 14.54 -9.74 5.84
N PRO A 290 14.57 -9.44 7.15
CA PRO A 290 15.49 -8.44 7.71
C PRO A 290 16.99 -8.71 7.46
N ASN A 291 17.38 -9.98 7.33
CA ASN A 291 18.77 -10.39 7.11
C ASN A 291 19.36 -9.95 5.77
N VAL A 292 18.51 -9.57 4.79
CA VAL A 292 18.96 -9.08 3.49
C VAL A 292 18.85 -7.57 3.36
N TYR A 293 18.45 -6.84 4.42
CA TYR A 293 18.32 -5.39 4.35
C TYR A 293 19.68 -4.75 4.02
N PRO A 294 19.70 -3.61 3.29
CA PRO A 294 20.94 -2.91 3.01
C PRO A 294 21.66 -2.58 4.33
N GLY A 295 22.76 -3.29 4.59
CA GLY A 295 23.61 -3.04 5.74
C GLY A 295 24.59 -1.90 5.45
N LEU A 296 25.02 -1.20 6.49
CA LEU A 296 26.20 -0.35 6.41
C LEU A 296 27.39 -1.21 5.97
N PRO A 297 28.27 -0.71 5.09
CA PRO A 297 29.48 -1.43 4.75
C PRO A 297 30.25 -1.70 6.04
N ASN A 298 30.48 -2.98 6.36
CA ASN A 298 31.35 -3.34 7.45
C ASN A 298 32.74 -2.78 7.13
N SER A 299 33.12 -1.72 7.83
CA SER A 299 34.40 -1.06 7.70
C SER A 299 35.52 -2.02 8.12
N CYS A 300 35.94 -2.86 7.19
CA CYS A 300 37.29 -3.36 7.13
C CYS A 300 37.65 -3.54 5.66
N SER A 301 37.71 -2.42 4.93
CA SER A 301 38.68 -2.35 3.85
C SER A 301 40.03 -2.45 4.54
N HIS A 302 40.59 -3.65 4.62
CA HIS A 302 42.04 -3.78 4.67
C HIS A 302 42.52 -3.01 3.44
N GLN A 303 42.88 -1.74 3.63
CA GLN A 303 43.91 -1.17 2.79
C GLN A 303 45.07 -2.14 2.98
N LEU A 304 45.23 -3.07 2.04
CA LEU A 304 46.53 -3.67 1.78
C LEU A 304 47.41 -2.47 1.46
N THR A 305 48.00 -1.91 2.52
CA THR A 305 49.23 -1.18 2.44
C THR A 305 50.15 -2.11 1.70
N SER A 306 50.27 -1.89 0.39
CA SER A 306 51.08 -2.73 -0.47
C SER A 306 52.49 -2.66 0.10
N ALA A 307 52.94 -3.75 0.71
CA ALA A 307 54.29 -3.86 1.25
C ALA A 307 55.33 -3.52 0.16
N LEU A 308 54.98 -3.75 -1.12
CA LEU A 308 55.74 -3.34 -2.29
C LEU A 308 55.86 -1.82 -2.42
N GLY A 309 54.79 -1.06 -2.15
CA GLY A 309 54.81 0.41 -2.17
C GLY A 309 55.71 1.00 -1.08
N LEU A 310 55.67 0.42 0.12
CA LEU A 310 56.58 0.80 1.21
C LEU A 310 58.04 0.41 0.93
N LEU A 311 58.28 -0.72 0.26
CA LEU A 311 59.63 -1.14 -0.13
C LEU A 311 60.20 -0.22 -1.21
N VAL A 312 59.40 0.19 -2.20
CA VAL A 312 59.82 1.08 -3.28
C VAL A 312 60.12 2.49 -2.77
N THR A 313 59.33 3.02 -1.83
CA THR A 313 59.62 4.32 -1.21
C THR A 313 60.87 4.28 -0.32
N LEU A 314 61.10 3.17 0.41
CA LEU A 314 62.30 2.99 1.21
C LEU A 314 63.57 2.87 0.35
N LEU A 315 63.50 2.11 -0.75
CA LEU A 315 64.61 1.96 -1.70
C LEU A 315 64.92 3.27 -2.42
N ALA A 316 63.91 4.05 -2.79
CA ALA A 316 64.10 5.37 -3.39
C ALA A 316 64.74 6.37 -2.41
N ALA A 317 64.34 6.35 -1.14
CA ALA A 317 64.95 7.18 -0.11
C ALA A 317 66.43 6.82 0.15
N MET A 318 66.75 5.53 0.20
CA MET A 318 68.13 5.05 0.32
C MET A 318 68.98 5.45 -0.90
N ALA A 319 68.46 5.31 -2.11
CA ALA A 319 69.18 5.71 -3.33
C ALA A 319 69.48 7.22 -3.36
N LEU A 320 68.56 8.07 -2.87
CA LEU A 320 68.77 9.51 -2.76
C LEU A 320 69.83 9.89 -1.71
N LEU A 321 69.87 9.16 -0.59
CA LEU A 321 70.86 9.38 0.48
C LEU A 321 72.27 8.95 0.05
N PHE A 322 72.40 7.85 -0.71
CA PHE A 322 73.70 7.39 -1.23
C PHE A 322 74.16 8.13 -2.49
N GLY A 323 73.26 8.81 -3.21
CA GLY A 323 73.61 9.63 -4.37
C GLY A 323 74.09 11.04 -4.05
N HIS A 324 74.02 11.47 -2.78
CA HIS A 324 74.45 12.79 -2.30
C HIS A 324 75.62 12.71 -1.29
N ALA A 325 76.29 11.56 -1.19
CA ALA A 325 77.47 11.34 -0.36
C ALA A 325 78.74 11.26 -1.23
#